data_AF-A0A8H6ZGM8-F1
#
_entry.id   AF-A0A8H6ZGM8-F1
#
_cell.length_a   1.000
_cell.length_b   1.000
_cell.length_c   1.000
_cell.angle_alpha   90.00
_cell.angle_beta   90.00
_cell.angle_gamma   90.00
#
_symmetry.space_group_name_H-M   'P 1'
#
loop_
_entity.id
_entity.type
_entity.pdbx_description
1 polymer ?
#
loop_
_entity_poly.entity_id
_entity_poly.type
_entity_poly.pdbx_seq_one_letter_code
_entity_poly.pdbx_strand_id
1 'polypeptide(L)'
;MSKISEPQLLVVGRGSFGEVQLLSQTSLAFKSVLNPSEDTILEKEWNTMLGICSSCNVDSTSFFSIPRPLGLFLPAASDPRVQLAPPGPPLEVRGRIKRRPQIPEILFRDHEFKVATYAMTFIANVPASIGKFVANNFYPDSVLGKGLPSPNLIRLYFGRDGPERSQSRFVNTQNFPTNVTQYTSLHRAMEEDGVADPHDVVRGMGEMLGKLHWKYGCDARDVEFVLGEGANGEVEYWLLDFNQTRPFDTEAGDIDELTQAHFSNDPYFPFARASNPLFSEFRRGYEEILSAQTSHIRARGQDFLQKLIAVQTDRDQSAKY
;
A
#
# COMPACT_ATOMS: atom_id res chain seq x y z
N MET A 1 -6.42 33.04 -24.22
CA MET A 1 -6.14 31.58 -24.10
C MET A 1 -4.95 31.41 -23.19
N SER A 2 -5.16 30.89 -21.98
CA SER A 2 -4.06 30.52 -21.07
C SER A 2 -3.22 29.45 -21.76
N LYS A 3 -1.90 29.69 -21.94
CA LYS A 3 -0.98 28.65 -22.42
C LYS A 3 -1.06 27.48 -21.43
N ILE A 4 -1.50 26.32 -21.89
CA ILE A 4 -1.35 25.09 -21.10
C ILE A 4 0.15 24.90 -20.92
N SER A 5 0.62 24.94 -19.67
CA SER A 5 2.03 24.73 -19.36
C SER A 5 2.41 23.31 -19.73
N GLU A 6 3.64 23.11 -20.21
CA GLU A 6 4.17 21.77 -20.48
C GLU A 6 4.11 20.89 -19.21
N PRO A 7 3.86 19.58 -19.35
CA PRO A 7 3.93 18.64 -18.24
C PRO A 7 5.30 18.68 -17.55
N GLN A 8 5.31 18.64 -16.23
CA GLN A 8 6.52 18.71 -15.41
C GLN A 8 6.49 17.64 -14.32
N LEU A 9 7.65 17.09 -13.97
CA LEU A 9 7.79 16.19 -12.84
C LEU A 9 7.81 17.00 -11.53
N LEU A 10 6.88 16.67 -10.64
CA LEU A 10 6.73 17.28 -9.32
C LEU A 10 6.99 16.22 -8.25
N VAL A 11 7.94 16.47 -7.34
CA VAL A 11 8.20 15.58 -6.21
C VAL A 11 6.98 15.57 -5.27
N VAL A 12 6.38 14.39 -5.08
CA VAL A 12 5.19 14.21 -4.23
C VAL A 12 5.47 13.36 -2.99
N GLY A 13 6.56 12.61 -2.99
CA GLY A 13 7.02 11.85 -1.82
C GLY A 13 8.48 11.47 -1.94
N ARG A 14 9.19 11.38 -0.83
CA ARG A 14 10.59 10.96 -0.78
C ARG A 14 10.86 10.17 0.49
N GLY A 15 11.28 8.92 0.32
CA GLY A 15 11.70 8.03 1.40
C GLY A 15 13.22 7.89 1.47
N SER A 16 13.69 6.92 2.25
CA SER A 16 15.11 6.54 2.31
C SER A 16 15.59 5.83 1.04
N PHE A 17 14.71 5.03 0.42
CA PHE A 17 15.01 4.22 -0.77
C PHE A 17 14.83 4.99 -2.08
N GLY A 18 13.74 5.75 -2.21
CA GLY A 18 13.35 6.36 -3.47
C GLY A 18 12.58 7.66 -3.33
N GLU A 19 12.47 8.35 -4.46
CA GLU A 19 11.62 9.52 -4.64
C GLU A 19 10.48 9.19 -5.61
N VAL A 20 9.29 9.68 -5.30
CA VAL A 20 8.10 9.59 -6.16
C VAL A 20 7.80 10.97 -6.74
N GLN A 21 7.71 11.02 -8.06
CA GLN A 21 7.42 12.22 -8.84
C GLN A 21 6.13 12.04 -9.63
N LEU A 22 5.22 13.01 -9.56
CA LEU A 22 4.01 13.08 -10.37
C LEU A 22 4.29 13.87 -11.65
N LEU A 23 3.94 13.31 -12.81
CA LEU A 23 3.91 14.09 -14.04
C LEU A 23 2.65 14.96 -14.05
N SER A 24 2.84 16.28 -13.96
CA SER A 24 1.75 17.24 -13.81
C SER A 24 0.71 17.11 -14.92
N GLN A 25 -0.56 17.32 -14.57
CA GLN A 25 -1.72 17.18 -15.45
C GLN A 25 -1.99 15.75 -15.94
N THR A 26 -1.32 14.75 -15.34
CA THR A 26 -1.55 13.33 -15.62
C THR A 26 -1.79 12.55 -14.33
N SER A 27 -2.19 11.27 -14.45
CA SER A 27 -2.25 10.32 -13.35
C SER A 27 -1.03 9.37 -13.33
N LEU A 28 0.10 9.82 -13.88
CA LEU A 28 1.33 9.03 -13.95
C LEU A 28 2.32 9.48 -12.87
N ALA A 29 2.78 8.53 -12.07
CA ALA A 29 3.86 8.73 -11.11
C ALA A 29 5.09 7.92 -11.51
N PHE A 30 6.26 8.42 -11.14
CA PHE A 30 7.56 7.80 -11.36
C PHE A 30 8.22 7.58 -10.01
N LYS A 31 8.62 6.34 -9.69
CA LYS A 31 9.47 6.05 -8.53
C LYS A 31 10.89 5.83 -9.03
N SER A 32 11.82 6.63 -8.52
CA SER A 32 13.25 6.55 -8.84
C SER A 32 14.03 6.20 -7.58
N VAL A 33 15.06 5.37 -7.69
CA VAL A 33 15.98 5.14 -6.56
C VAL A 33 16.77 6.40 -6.24
N LEU A 34 17.15 6.57 -4.98
CA LEU A 34 18.06 7.64 -4.59
C LEU A 34 19.53 7.27 -4.84
N ASN A 35 19.86 5.98 -4.78
CA ASN A 35 21.21 5.46 -4.97
C ASN A 35 21.25 4.45 -6.13
N PRO A 36 22.10 4.65 -7.16
CA PRO A 36 22.24 3.70 -8.27
C PRO A 36 22.60 2.27 -7.86
N SER A 37 23.20 2.04 -6.69
CA SER A 37 23.46 0.68 -6.20
C SER A 37 22.17 -0.11 -5.90
N GLU A 38 21.04 0.57 -5.83
CA GLU A 38 19.72 0.01 -5.50
C GLU A 38 18.87 -0.29 -6.74
N ASP A 39 19.39 -0.10 -7.95
CA ASP A 39 18.66 -0.33 -9.21
C ASP A 39 18.03 -1.73 -9.28
N THR A 40 18.75 -2.75 -8.80
CA THR A 40 18.25 -4.14 -8.77
C THR A 40 17.11 -4.36 -7.77
N ILE A 41 17.06 -3.57 -6.69
CA ILE A 41 15.98 -3.60 -5.71
C ILE A 41 14.72 -2.99 -6.34
N LEU A 42 14.87 -1.89 -7.09
CA LEU A 42 13.75 -1.26 -7.79
C LEU A 42 13.20 -2.14 -8.92
N GLU A 43 14.07 -2.80 -9.68
CA GLU A 43 13.66 -3.79 -10.69
C GLU A 43 12.87 -4.94 -10.05
N LYS A 44 13.34 -5.45 -8.90
CA LYS A 44 12.62 -6.46 -8.13
C LYS A 44 11.26 -5.97 -7.64
N GLU A 45 11.19 -4.73 -7.13
CA GLU A 45 9.93 -4.12 -6.71
C GLU A 45 8.92 -4.06 -7.87
N TRP A 46 9.35 -3.55 -9.03
CA TRP A 46 8.52 -3.45 -10.22
C TRP A 46 8.03 -4.83 -10.70
N ASN A 47 8.91 -5.84 -10.75
CA ASN A 47 8.54 -7.21 -11.09
C ASN A 47 7.54 -7.81 -10.08
N THR A 48 7.69 -7.47 -8.80
CA THR A 48 6.77 -7.89 -7.75
C THR A 48 5.38 -7.30 -7.95
N MET A 49 5.29 -6.01 -8.21
CA MET A 49 4.02 -5.35 -8.51
C MET A 49 3.34 -5.96 -9.74
N LEU A 50 4.11 -6.27 -10.79
CA LEU A 50 3.59 -6.93 -12.00
C LEU A 50 3.02 -8.32 -11.68
N GLY A 51 3.76 -9.11 -10.92
CA GLY A 51 3.36 -10.45 -10.52
C GLY A 51 2.13 -10.47 -9.64
N ILE A 52 1.98 -9.49 -8.75
CA ILE A 52 0.77 -9.33 -7.93
C ILE A 52 -0.42 -8.91 -8.81
N CYS A 53 -0.26 -7.92 -9.69
CA CYS A 53 -1.31 -7.52 -10.63
C CYS A 53 -1.84 -8.70 -11.45
N SER A 54 -0.95 -9.59 -11.91
CA SER A 54 -1.33 -10.74 -12.74
C SER A 54 -1.91 -11.90 -11.94
N SER A 55 -1.37 -12.19 -10.75
CA SER A 55 -1.70 -13.41 -9.99
C SER A 55 -2.85 -13.22 -9.01
N CYS A 56 -3.06 -11.99 -8.52
CA CYS A 56 -3.96 -11.73 -7.40
C CYS A 56 -5.34 -11.16 -7.81
N ASN A 57 -5.57 -10.85 -9.09
CA ASN A 57 -6.81 -10.24 -9.59
C ASN A 57 -7.25 -9.00 -8.78
N VAL A 58 -6.26 -8.20 -8.38
CA VAL A 58 -6.46 -7.01 -7.52
C VAL A 58 -7.44 -6.01 -8.10
N ASP A 59 -7.46 -5.85 -9.42
CA ASP A 59 -8.24 -4.82 -10.10
C ASP A 59 -9.75 -5.11 -10.21
N SER A 60 -10.22 -6.31 -9.86
CA SER A 60 -11.63 -6.69 -10.07
C SER A 60 -12.36 -7.17 -8.82
N THR A 61 -11.64 -7.54 -7.75
CA THR A 61 -12.26 -8.21 -6.59
C THR A 61 -11.64 -7.88 -5.24
N SER A 62 -10.49 -7.20 -5.20
CA SER A 62 -9.86 -6.86 -3.92
C SER A 62 -10.47 -5.61 -3.30
N PHE A 63 -10.49 -5.56 -1.97
CA PHE A 63 -10.76 -4.33 -1.22
C PHE A 63 -9.65 -3.28 -1.41
N PHE A 64 -8.38 -3.72 -1.42
CA PHE A 64 -7.22 -2.86 -1.64
C PHE A 64 -6.74 -2.96 -3.10
N SER A 65 -6.58 -1.80 -3.72
CA SER A 65 -5.93 -1.62 -5.01
C SER A 65 -4.41 -1.55 -4.85
N ILE A 66 -3.68 -1.76 -5.94
CA ILE A 66 -2.24 -1.48 -6.00
C ILE A 66 -1.97 -0.50 -7.13
N PRO A 67 -1.01 0.43 -6.96
CA PRO A 67 -0.52 1.24 -8.08
C PRO A 67 -0.08 0.31 -9.19
N ARG A 68 -0.57 0.56 -10.40
CA ARG A 68 -0.26 -0.33 -11.49
C ARG A 68 1.09 0.03 -12.10
N PRO A 69 2.03 -0.92 -12.20
CA PRO A 69 3.28 -0.71 -12.94
C PRO A 69 3.00 -0.60 -14.44
N LEU A 70 3.64 0.36 -15.10
CA LEU A 70 3.43 0.69 -16.52
C LEU A 70 4.68 0.54 -17.37
N GLY A 71 5.84 0.86 -16.80
CA GLY A 71 7.13 0.63 -17.45
C GLY A 71 8.28 0.87 -16.49
N LEU A 72 9.45 0.32 -16.79
CA LEU A 72 10.67 0.39 -16.01
C LEU A 72 11.81 0.85 -16.93
N PHE A 73 12.51 1.89 -16.51
CA PHE A 73 13.76 2.35 -17.07
C PHE A 73 14.92 1.85 -16.22
N LEU A 74 15.93 1.27 -16.87
CA LEU A 74 17.18 0.83 -16.26
C LEU A 74 18.37 1.53 -16.93
N PRO A 75 19.17 2.29 -16.18
CA PRO A 75 20.37 2.95 -16.70
C PRO A 75 21.51 1.92 -16.80
N ALA A 76 21.53 1.07 -17.84
CA ALA A 76 22.69 0.20 -18.04
C ALA A 76 23.90 1.06 -18.50
N ALA A 77 25.11 0.69 -18.06
CA ALA A 77 26.34 1.46 -18.31
C ALA A 77 26.65 1.71 -19.80
N SER A 78 26.10 0.92 -20.71
CA SER A 78 26.31 1.05 -22.16
C SER A 78 25.02 1.18 -22.99
N ASP A 79 23.85 0.85 -22.43
CA ASP A 79 22.59 0.83 -23.18
C ASP A 79 21.36 0.98 -22.25
N PRO A 80 20.78 2.19 -22.12
CA PRO A 80 19.58 2.38 -21.31
C PRO A 80 18.41 1.56 -21.88
N ARG A 81 17.76 0.76 -21.03
CA ARG A 81 16.64 -0.10 -21.45
C ARG A 81 15.34 0.36 -20.82
N VAL A 82 14.28 0.38 -21.62
CA VAL A 82 12.90 0.55 -21.13
C VAL A 82 12.15 -0.76 -21.32
N GLN A 83 11.59 -1.29 -20.24
CA GLN A 83 10.72 -2.44 -20.23
C GLN A 83 9.28 -1.96 -20.00
N LEU A 84 8.37 -2.24 -20.92
CA LEU A 84 6.95 -1.88 -20.75
C LEU A 84 6.21 -3.02 -20.06
N ALA A 85 5.27 -2.67 -19.19
CA ALA A 85 4.38 -3.65 -18.58
C ALA A 85 3.51 -4.32 -19.67
N PRO A 86 3.25 -5.63 -19.58
CA PRO A 86 2.35 -6.30 -20.50
C PRO A 86 0.94 -5.67 -20.43
N PRO A 87 0.19 -5.63 -21.56
CA PRO A 87 -1.17 -5.16 -21.57
C PRO A 87 -2.03 -6.05 -20.68
N GLY A 88 -2.49 -5.50 -19.56
CA GLY A 88 -3.40 -6.18 -18.64
C GLY A 88 -4.81 -6.34 -19.24
N PRO A 89 -5.60 -7.30 -18.74
CA PRO A 89 -6.95 -7.55 -19.22
C PRO A 89 -7.82 -6.28 -19.06
N PRO A 90 -8.72 -5.97 -20.01
CA PRO A 90 -9.55 -4.77 -19.92
C PRO A 90 -10.33 -4.71 -18.61
N LEU A 91 -10.49 -3.51 -18.06
CA LEU A 91 -11.32 -3.29 -16.87
C LEU A 91 -12.77 -3.14 -17.31
N GLU A 92 -13.64 -4.05 -16.87
CA GLU A 92 -15.09 -3.84 -16.95
C GLU A 92 -15.53 -3.00 -15.76
N VAL A 93 -15.83 -1.73 -16.02
CA VAL A 93 -16.38 -0.83 -15.01
C VAL A 93 -17.82 -0.51 -15.41
N ARG A 94 -18.81 -1.01 -14.65
CA ARG A 94 -20.24 -0.77 -14.87
C ARG A 94 -20.69 -1.07 -16.31
N GLY A 95 -20.24 -2.20 -16.87
CA GLY A 95 -20.59 -2.65 -18.23
C GLY A 95 -19.89 -1.90 -19.36
N ARG A 96 -18.90 -1.03 -19.07
CA ARG A 96 -18.02 -0.41 -20.07
C ARG A 96 -16.60 -0.96 -19.95
N ILE A 97 -16.06 -1.42 -21.07
CA ILE A 97 -14.67 -1.85 -21.18
C ILE A 97 -13.78 -0.60 -21.26
N LYS A 98 -13.06 -0.28 -20.19
CA LYS A 98 -12.03 0.76 -20.21
C LYS A 98 -10.69 0.15 -20.60
N ARG A 99 -10.08 0.70 -21.67
CA ARG A 99 -8.67 0.43 -21.97
C ARG A 99 -7.84 1.02 -20.85
N ARG A 100 -6.94 0.19 -20.35
CA ARG A 100 -6.02 0.55 -19.30
C ARG A 100 -4.95 1.53 -19.83
N PRO A 101 -4.45 2.46 -18.99
CA PRO A 101 -3.42 3.40 -19.40
C PRO A 101 -2.15 2.65 -19.82
N GLN A 102 -1.54 3.09 -20.92
CA GLN A 102 -0.22 2.67 -21.38
C GLN A 102 0.70 3.88 -21.36
N ILE A 103 1.98 3.64 -21.10
CA ILE A 103 3.00 4.69 -21.11
C ILE A 103 3.85 4.58 -22.39
N PRO A 104 3.96 5.66 -23.19
CA PRO A 104 4.92 5.73 -24.28
C PRO A 104 6.37 5.64 -23.77
N GLU A 105 7.21 4.85 -24.44
CA GLU A 105 8.64 4.76 -24.11
C GLU A 105 9.35 6.13 -24.16
N ILE A 106 8.92 6.98 -25.09
CA ILE A 106 9.48 8.33 -25.28
C ILE A 106 9.43 9.17 -24.00
N LEU A 107 8.45 8.94 -23.10
CA LEU A 107 8.37 9.67 -21.83
C LEU A 107 9.57 9.42 -20.92
N PHE A 108 10.16 8.22 -20.93
CA PHE A 108 11.38 7.96 -20.15
C PHE A 108 12.59 8.66 -20.77
N ARG A 109 12.63 8.78 -22.10
CA ARG A 109 13.72 9.43 -22.83
C ARG A 109 13.66 10.95 -22.67
N ASP A 110 12.48 11.55 -22.81
CA ASP A 110 12.26 13.00 -22.75
C ASP A 110 12.55 13.58 -21.35
N HIS A 111 12.37 12.78 -20.30
CA HIS A 111 12.66 13.19 -18.91
C HIS A 111 14.09 12.84 -18.46
N GLU A 112 14.90 12.24 -19.34
CA GLU A 112 16.33 11.97 -19.13
C GLU A 112 16.70 11.34 -17.77
N PHE A 113 15.93 10.36 -17.30
CA PHE A 113 16.25 9.66 -16.04
C PHE A 113 17.69 9.12 -16.05
N LYS A 114 18.41 9.29 -14.93
CA LYS A 114 19.82 8.88 -14.79
C LYS A 114 20.01 7.67 -13.85
N VAL A 115 18.94 7.27 -13.16
CA VAL A 115 18.89 6.16 -12.19
C VAL A 115 17.76 5.22 -12.58
N ALA A 116 17.67 4.02 -12.01
CA ALA A 116 16.50 3.17 -12.25
C ALA A 116 15.23 3.90 -11.82
N THR A 117 14.22 3.83 -12.69
CA THR A 117 12.95 4.52 -12.51
C THR A 117 11.83 3.69 -13.10
N TYR A 118 10.77 3.41 -12.35
CA TYR A 118 9.55 2.86 -12.95
C TYR A 118 8.38 3.83 -12.89
N ALA A 119 7.54 3.77 -13.91
CA ALA A 119 6.28 4.49 -13.98
C ALA A 119 5.13 3.62 -13.48
N MET A 120 4.18 4.24 -12.78
CA MET A 120 2.97 3.62 -12.27
C MET A 120 1.77 4.58 -12.32
N THR A 121 0.57 4.06 -12.11
CA THR A 121 -0.59 4.92 -11.82
C THR A 121 -0.40 5.61 -10.47
N PHE A 122 -0.66 6.91 -10.41
CA PHE A 122 -0.55 7.71 -9.19
C PHE A 122 -1.71 7.43 -8.24
N ILE A 123 -1.41 7.34 -6.94
CA ILE A 123 -2.40 7.41 -5.86
C ILE A 123 -2.66 8.87 -5.57
N ALA A 124 -3.87 9.36 -5.81
CA ALA A 124 -4.20 10.74 -5.51
C ALA A 124 -4.29 10.98 -4.00
N ASN A 125 -4.06 12.23 -3.59
CA ASN A 125 -4.19 12.64 -2.20
C ASN A 125 -5.59 12.35 -1.69
N VAL A 126 -5.73 12.05 -0.40
CA VAL A 126 -7.05 11.86 0.23
C VAL A 126 -8.01 13.00 -0.10
N PRO A 127 -9.31 12.73 -0.25
CA PRO A 127 -10.30 13.74 -0.53
C PRO A 127 -10.20 14.93 0.43
N ALA A 128 -10.41 16.14 -0.09
CA ALA A 128 -10.17 17.37 0.67
C ALA A 128 -10.99 17.46 1.97
N SER A 129 -12.20 16.88 2.02
CA SER A 129 -13.03 16.79 3.23
C SER A 129 -12.34 15.95 4.31
N ILE A 130 -11.89 14.75 3.96
CA ILE A 130 -11.16 13.82 4.82
C ILE A 130 -9.84 14.44 5.29
N GLY A 131 -9.06 15.02 4.38
CA GLY A 131 -7.79 15.66 4.72
C GLY A 131 -7.97 16.81 5.72
N LYS A 132 -8.99 17.66 5.54
CA LYS A 132 -9.33 18.71 6.50
C LYS A 132 -9.77 18.16 7.84
N PHE A 133 -10.58 17.11 7.85
CA PHE A 133 -11.02 16.46 9.08
C PHE A 133 -9.82 15.94 9.89
N VAL A 134 -8.90 15.22 9.25
CA VAL A 134 -7.69 14.70 9.90
C VAL A 134 -6.84 15.85 10.44
N ALA A 135 -6.60 16.89 9.65
CA ALA A 135 -5.81 18.04 10.07
C ALA A 135 -6.42 18.77 11.29
N ASN A 136 -7.74 18.88 11.36
CA ASN A 136 -8.42 19.58 12.46
C ASN A 136 -8.53 18.74 13.74
N ASN A 137 -8.69 17.42 13.60
CA ASN A 137 -9.02 16.55 14.73
C ASN A 137 -7.84 15.74 15.26
N PHE A 138 -6.88 15.37 14.40
CA PHE A 138 -5.81 14.43 14.79
C PHE A 138 -4.43 15.06 14.86
N TYR A 139 -4.22 16.21 14.21
CA TYR A 139 -2.96 16.93 14.38
C TYR A 139 -2.80 17.41 15.83
N PRO A 140 -1.56 17.46 16.34
CA PRO A 140 -1.27 17.99 17.67
C PRO A 140 -1.73 19.44 17.82
N ASP A 141 -2.22 19.80 19.01
CA ASP A 141 -2.67 21.17 19.30
C ASP A 141 -1.58 22.21 19.07
N SER A 142 -0.32 21.80 19.27
CA SER A 142 0.86 22.65 19.05
C SER A 142 1.03 23.14 17.60
N VAL A 143 0.31 22.56 16.63
CA VAL A 143 0.40 22.93 15.22
C VAL A 143 -0.93 23.41 14.61
N LEU A 144 -2.02 23.39 15.37
CA LEU A 144 -3.29 23.93 14.91
C LEU A 144 -3.16 25.44 14.67
N GLY A 145 -3.81 25.93 13.62
CA GLY A 145 -3.75 27.35 13.21
C GLY A 145 -2.44 27.78 12.56
N LYS A 146 -1.42 26.92 12.46
CA LYS A 146 -0.14 27.21 11.78
C LYS A 146 -0.19 27.03 10.26
N GLY A 147 -1.36 26.75 9.69
CA GLY A 147 -1.54 26.58 8.25
C GLY A 147 -0.80 25.37 7.66
N LEU A 148 -0.57 24.33 8.44
CA LEU A 148 -0.03 23.07 7.91
C LEU A 148 -0.97 22.49 6.85
N PRO A 149 -0.43 21.87 5.79
CA PRO A 149 -1.26 21.22 4.80
C PRO A 149 -1.98 19.99 5.37
N SER A 150 -3.13 19.68 4.77
CA SER A 150 -3.81 18.39 4.95
C SER A 150 -2.88 17.23 4.58
N PRO A 151 -3.11 16.03 5.13
CA PRO A 151 -2.32 14.86 4.76
C PRO A 151 -2.49 14.54 3.27
N ASN A 152 -1.44 14.05 2.60
CA ASN A 152 -1.58 13.47 1.26
C ASN A 152 -2.18 12.08 1.35
N LEU A 153 -1.59 11.19 2.15
CA LEU A 153 -2.05 9.83 2.38
C LEU A 153 -2.24 9.57 3.89
N ILE A 154 -3.11 8.61 4.20
CA ILE A 154 -3.38 8.14 5.56
C ILE A 154 -2.84 6.70 5.68
N ARG A 155 -1.79 6.48 6.47
CA ARG A 155 -1.24 5.13 6.76
C ARG A 155 -2.08 4.46 7.86
N LEU A 156 -2.54 3.24 7.62
CA LEU A 156 -3.49 2.53 8.48
C LEU A 156 -2.77 1.65 9.50
N TYR A 157 -2.57 2.14 10.72
CA TYR A 157 -1.86 1.43 11.79
C TYR A 157 -2.82 0.77 12.79
N PHE A 158 -3.45 -0.34 12.39
CA PHE A 158 -4.47 -0.98 13.23
C PHE A 158 -3.89 -1.91 14.30
N GLY A 159 -2.57 -2.14 14.28
CA GLY A 159 -1.79 -2.80 15.34
C GLY A 159 -1.30 -1.85 16.40
N ARG A 160 -1.90 -0.66 16.48
CA ARG A 160 -1.56 0.36 17.46
C ARG A 160 -2.83 0.90 18.09
N ASP A 161 -2.88 0.85 19.41
CA ASP A 161 -3.82 1.65 20.19
C ASP A 161 -3.19 3.01 20.48
N GLY A 162 -4.02 4.06 20.54
CA GLY A 162 -3.51 5.38 20.84
C GLY A 162 -4.61 6.42 21.06
N PRO A 163 -4.22 7.62 21.54
CA PRO A 163 -5.14 8.74 21.68
C PRO A 163 -5.64 9.20 20.29
N GLU A 164 -6.80 9.86 20.28
CA GLU A 164 -7.36 10.47 19.06
C GLU A 164 -6.47 11.60 18.52
N ARG A 165 -5.86 12.39 19.40
CA ARG A 165 -4.89 13.43 19.02
C ARG A 165 -3.46 12.94 19.14
N SER A 166 -2.67 13.20 18.11
CA SER A 166 -1.23 12.92 18.16
C SER A 166 -0.56 13.75 19.25
N GLN A 167 0.20 13.08 20.12
CA GLN A 167 1.01 13.73 21.16
C GLN A 167 2.42 14.10 20.64
N SER A 168 2.75 13.71 19.41
CA SER A 168 4.04 14.04 18.79
C SER A 168 4.15 15.54 18.54
N ARG A 169 5.36 16.10 18.70
CA ARG A 169 5.64 17.49 18.30
C ARG A 169 5.84 17.64 16.78
N PHE A 170 5.97 16.52 16.07
CA PHE A 170 6.18 16.46 14.62
C PHE A 170 4.98 15.83 13.93
N VAL A 171 4.53 16.43 12.82
CA VAL A 171 3.45 15.92 11.99
C VAL A 171 4.01 15.55 10.62
N ASN A 172 3.81 14.30 10.21
CA ASN A 172 4.04 13.90 8.84
C ASN A 172 2.77 14.17 8.03
N THR A 173 2.78 15.25 7.24
CA THR A 173 1.65 15.64 6.38
C THR A 173 1.69 14.94 5.01
N GLN A 174 2.72 14.16 4.70
CA GLN A 174 2.73 13.37 3.46
C GLN A 174 2.05 12.02 3.72
N ASN A 175 2.44 11.34 4.79
CA ASN A 175 1.93 10.03 5.14
C ASN A 175 1.50 10.01 6.61
N PHE A 176 0.28 10.47 6.89
CA PHE A 176 -0.18 10.63 8.26
C PHE A 176 -0.52 9.28 8.90
N PRO A 177 0.17 8.87 9.97
CA PRO A 177 -0.10 7.59 10.63
C PRO A 177 -1.39 7.67 11.44
N THR A 178 -2.32 6.76 11.17
CA THR A 178 -3.65 6.75 11.79
C THR A 178 -3.86 5.43 12.53
N ASN A 179 -4.04 5.51 13.84
CA ASN A 179 -4.33 4.35 14.68
C ASN A 179 -5.82 3.95 14.59
N VAL A 180 -6.17 2.79 15.18
CA VAL A 180 -7.54 2.27 15.12
C VAL A 180 -8.59 3.21 15.73
N THR A 181 -8.26 3.91 16.83
CA THR A 181 -9.14 4.88 17.48
C THR A 181 -9.45 6.04 16.54
N GLN A 182 -8.40 6.63 15.95
CA GLN A 182 -8.52 7.73 14.98
C GLN A 182 -9.30 7.31 13.75
N TYR A 183 -9.02 6.13 13.20
CA TYR A 183 -9.73 5.63 12.03
C TYR A 183 -11.22 5.40 12.34
N THR A 184 -11.55 4.88 13.52
CA THR A 184 -12.95 4.69 13.95
C THR A 184 -13.69 6.04 14.04
N SER A 185 -13.05 7.07 14.60
CA SER A 185 -13.63 8.41 14.67
C SER A 185 -13.74 9.08 13.30
N LEU A 186 -12.80 8.80 12.38
CA LEU A 186 -12.88 9.22 10.98
C LEU A 186 -14.06 8.58 10.25
N HIS A 187 -14.20 7.25 10.34
CA HIS A 187 -15.31 6.51 9.72
C HIS A 187 -16.66 7.04 10.19
N ARG A 188 -16.86 7.22 11.50
CA ARG A 188 -18.12 7.77 12.06
C ARG A 188 -18.48 9.16 11.51
N ALA A 189 -17.48 9.96 11.17
CA ALA A 189 -17.68 11.32 10.68
C ALA A 189 -17.81 11.40 9.15
N MET A 190 -17.28 10.41 8.43
CA MET A 190 -17.06 10.46 6.97
C MET A 190 -17.59 9.19 6.27
N GLU A 191 -18.53 8.47 6.89
CA GLU A 191 -19.17 7.28 6.30
C GLU A 191 -19.87 7.63 4.97
N GLU A 192 -20.57 8.76 4.93
CA GLU A 192 -21.23 9.27 3.72
C GLU A 192 -20.24 9.72 2.63
N ASP A 193 -19.01 10.08 3.02
CA ASP A 193 -17.91 10.39 2.09
C ASP A 193 -17.19 9.11 1.58
N GLY A 194 -17.64 7.92 2.01
CA GLY A 194 -17.13 6.63 1.53
C GLY A 194 -15.98 6.04 2.35
N VAL A 195 -15.71 6.56 3.56
CA VAL A 195 -14.76 5.91 4.48
C VAL A 195 -15.38 4.63 5.03
N ALA A 196 -14.80 3.48 4.68
CA ALA A 196 -15.30 2.16 5.04
C ALA A 196 -15.19 1.83 6.54
N ASP A 197 -16.05 0.92 6.99
CA ASP A 197 -16.04 0.40 8.35
C ASP A 197 -14.68 -0.28 8.67
N PRO A 198 -14.11 -0.07 9.88
CA PRO A 198 -12.83 -0.67 10.26
C PRO A 198 -12.78 -2.21 10.10
N HIS A 199 -13.90 -2.91 10.31
CA HIS A 199 -14.03 -4.36 10.15
C HIS A 199 -13.86 -4.80 8.68
N ASP A 200 -14.45 -4.05 7.74
CA ASP A 200 -14.29 -4.33 6.30
C ASP A 200 -12.86 -4.07 5.84
N VAL A 201 -12.24 -2.99 6.34
CA VAL A 201 -10.84 -2.67 6.05
C VAL A 201 -9.91 -3.78 6.50
N VAL A 202 -10.01 -4.27 7.74
CA VAL A 202 -9.11 -5.34 8.22
C VAL A 202 -9.39 -6.68 7.55
N ARG A 203 -10.64 -6.97 7.17
CA ARG A 203 -10.93 -8.14 6.34
C ARG A 203 -10.22 -8.03 5.00
N GLY A 204 -10.25 -6.87 4.36
CA GLY A 204 -9.48 -6.57 3.15
C GLY A 204 -7.96 -6.70 3.34
N MET A 205 -7.42 -6.30 4.50
CA MET A 205 -6.01 -6.46 4.82
C MET A 205 -5.63 -7.95 4.90
N GLY A 206 -6.47 -8.76 5.55
CA GLY A 206 -6.29 -10.21 5.64
C GLY A 206 -6.38 -10.90 4.29
N GLU A 207 -7.35 -10.51 3.48
CA GLU A 207 -7.50 -10.99 2.10
C GLU A 207 -6.24 -10.69 1.27
N MET A 208 -5.73 -9.46 1.31
CA MET A 208 -4.52 -9.11 0.58
C MET A 208 -3.30 -9.86 1.07
N LEU A 209 -3.12 -10.00 2.39
CA LEU A 209 -1.99 -10.76 2.92
C LEU A 209 -2.07 -12.23 2.49
N GLY A 210 -3.26 -12.81 2.48
CA GLY A 210 -3.49 -14.17 1.97
C GLY A 210 -3.16 -14.30 0.48
N LYS A 211 -3.53 -13.31 -0.34
CA LYS A 211 -3.17 -13.26 -1.77
C LYS A 211 -1.65 -13.18 -1.97
N LEU A 212 -0.97 -12.31 -1.22
CA LEU A 212 0.49 -12.17 -1.29
C LEU A 212 1.20 -13.48 -0.93
N HIS A 213 0.81 -14.11 0.18
CA HIS A 213 1.45 -15.33 0.65
C HIS A 213 1.16 -16.51 -0.28
N TRP A 214 -0.11 -16.75 -0.65
CA TRP A 214 -0.53 -18.04 -1.22
C TRP A 214 -0.87 -18.01 -2.70
N LYS A 215 -1.13 -16.84 -3.29
CA LYS A 215 -1.31 -16.72 -4.74
C LYS A 215 -0.07 -16.23 -5.45
N TYR A 216 0.60 -15.23 -4.88
CA TYR A 216 1.82 -14.68 -5.46
C TYR A 216 3.09 -15.38 -4.95
N GLY A 217 3.15 -15.71 -3.66
CA GLY A 217 4.31 -16.36 -3.05
C GLY A 217 5.36 -15.36 -2.57
N CYS A 218 4.97 -14.39 -1.74
CA CYS A 218 5.91 -13.52 -1.04
C CYS A 218 5.56 -13.32 0.44
N ASP A 219 6.54 -12.84 1.22
CA ASP A 219 6.42 -12.64 2.68
C ASP A 219 5.69 -11.35 3.09
N ALA A 220 5.32 -10.50 2.11
CA ALA A 220 4.68 -9.20 2.35
C ALA A 220 5.43 -8.28 3.34
N ARG A 221 6.76 -8.40 3.39
CA ARG A 221 7.58 -7.53 4.24
C ARG A 221 7.56 -6.08 3.74
N ASP A 222 7.36 -5.18 4.70
CA ASP A 222 7.29 -3.72 4.56
C ASP A 222 6.16 -3.18 3.67
N VAL A 223 5.17 -4.02 3.32
CA VAL A 223 4.02 -3.53 2.54
C VAL A 223 3.17 -2.59 3.40
N GLU A 224 2.79 -1.45 2.83
CA GLU A 224 2.02 -0.43 3.52
C GLU A 224 0.57 -0.38 3.07
N PHE A 225 -0.34 -0.31 4.04
CA PHE A 225 -1.77 -0.10 3.80
C PHE A 225 -2.12 1.37 4.01
N VAL A 226 -2.70 2.00 2.98
CA VAL A 226 -3.03 3.42 3.01
C VAL A 226 -4.44 3.70 2.48
N LEU A 227 -5.01 4.82 2.92
CA LEU A 227 -6.20 5.44 2.34
C LEU A 227 -5.75 6.65 1.52
N GLY A 228 -6.25 6.72 0.29
CA GLY A 228 -6.01 7.78 -0.69
C GLY A 228 -7.27 8.07 -1.48
N GLU A 229 -7.12 8.72 -2.63
CA GLU A 229 -8.21 8.96 -3.58
C GLU A 229 -8.02 8.14 -4.86
N GLY A 230 -9.13 7.60 -5.33
CA GLY A 230 -9.22 6.83 -6.57
C GLY A 230 -9.37 7.69 -7.82
N ALA A 231 -9.35 7.05 -8.98
CA ALA A 231 -9.38 7.76 -10.28
C ALA A 231 -10.64 8.61 -10.53
N ASN A 232 -11.72 8.41 -9.76
CA ASN A 232 -12.97 9.15 -9.88
C ASN A 232 -13.20 10.18 -8.75
N GLY A 233 -12.20 10.42 -7.89
CA GLY A 233 -12.36 11.30 -6.73
C GLY A 233 -13.01 10.62 -5.51
N GLU A 234 -13.24 9.31 -5.57
CA GLU A 234 -13.80 8.51 -4.49
C GLU A 234 -12.69 8.04 -3.54
N VAL A 235 -13.04 7.75 -2.28
CA VAL A 235 -12.11 7.12 -1.33
C VAL A 235 -11.69 5.75 -1.86
N GLU A 236 -10.39 5.50 -1.88
CA GLU A 236 -9.85 4.21 -2.30
C GLU A 236 -8.73 3.78 -1.36
N TYR A 237 -8.62 2.46 -1.16
CA TYR A 237 -7.66 1.84 -0.27
C TYR A 237 -6.56 1.20 -1.10
N TRP A 238 -5.32 1.47 -0.71
CA TRP A 238 -4.16 1.11 -1.50
C TRP A 238 -3.15 0.32 -0.69
N LEU A 239 -2.47 -0.58 -1.39
CA LEU A 239 -1.30 -1.28 -0.90
C LEU A 239 -0.07 -0.81 -1.69
N LEU A 240 1.00 -0.43 -1.00
CA LEU A 240 2.21 0.13 -1.61
C LEU A 240 3.49 -0.32 -0.88
N ASP A 241 4.62 0.11 -1.43
CA ASP A 241 6.00 -0.20 -1.01
C ASP A 241 6.32 -1.71 -0.99
N PHE A 242 6.82 -2.22 -2.11
CA PHE A 242 7.15 -3.65 -2.26
C PHE A 242 8.66 -3.92 -2.28
N ASN A 243 9.48 -2.89 -2.02
CA ASN A 243 10.95 -2.94 -2.12
C ASN A 243 11.59 -3.98 -1.19
N GLN A 244 11.03 -4.24 -0.01
CA GLN A 244 11.58 -5.21 0.96
C GLN A 244 10.97 -6.60 0.90
N THR A 245 9.91 -6.82 0.11
CA THR A 245 9.24 -8.12 -0.02
C THR A 245 10.19 -9.20 -0.48
N ARG A 246 10.02 -10.44 -0.02
CA ARG A 246 10.87 -11.58 -0.36
C ARG A 246 10.04 -12.71 -0.95
N PRO A 247 10.57 -13.45 -1.94
CA PRO A 247 9.92 -14.67 -2.41
C PRO A 247 9.70 -15.64 -1.24
N PHE A 248 8.57 -16.31 -1.25
CA PHE A 248 8.19 -17.31 -0.27
C PHE A 248 7.68 -18.55 -1.01
N ASP A 249 8.28 -19.69 -0.71
CA ASP A 249 7.82 -20.98 -1.23
C ASP A 249 6.54 -21.41 -0.48
N THR A 250 5.42 -21.40 -1.20
CA THR A 250 4.11 -21.71 -0.62
C THR A 250 3.99 -23.16 -0.13
N GLU A 251 4.73 -24.08 -0.75
CA GLU A 251 4.66 -25.52 -0.48
C GLU A 251 5.61 -25.93 0.64
N ALA A 252 6.83 -25.40 0.63
CA ALA A 252 7.93 -25.85 1.49
C ALA A 252 8.57 -24.75 2.35
N GLY A 253 8.25 -23.47 2.15
CA GLY A 253 8.83 -22.35 2.88
C GLY A 253 8.59 -22.40 4.39
N ASP A 254 9.42 -21.70 5.15
CA ASP A 254 9.24 -21.65 6.61
C ASP A 254 8.18 -20.60 6.99
N ILE A 255 7.16 -21.02 7.72
CA ILE A 255 6.10 -20.13 8.22
C ILE A 255 6.66 -19.08 9.19
N ASP A 256 7.80 -19.34 9.81
CA ASP A 256 8.47 -18.35 10.66
C ASP A 256 8.94 -17.12 9.86
N GLU A 257 9.23 -17.25 8.57
CA GLU A 257 9.56 -16.09 7.71
C GLU A 257 8.37 -15.15 7.56
N LEU A 258 7.17 -15.70 7.32
CA LEU A 258 5.92 -14.94 7.24
C LEU A 258 5.58 -14.29 8.58
N THR A 259 5.76 -15.03 9.67
CA THR A 259 5.50 -14.57 11.04
C THR A 259 6.46 -13.42 11.39
N GLN A 260 7.74 -13.56 11.05
CA GLN A 260 8.74 -12.53 11.27
C GLN A 260 8.43 -11.27 10.45
N ALA A 261 8.05 -11.41 9.18
CA ALA A 261 7.67 -10.30 8.32
C ALA A 261 6.48 -9.53 8.92
N HIS A 262 5.41 -10.22 9.31
CA HIS A 262 4.22 -9.62 9.93
C HIS A 262 4.57 -8.72 11.12
N PHE A 263 5.48 -9.17 11.98
CA PHE A 263 5.85 -8.45 13.20
C PHE A 263 7.04 -7.49 13.06
N SER A 264 7.75 -7.55 11.93
CA SER A 264 8.81 -6.60 11.57
C SER A 264 8.27 -5.41 10.80
N ASN A 265 7.10 -5.55 10.16
CA ASN A 265 6.38 -4.44 9.58
C ASN A 265 6.00 -3.42 10.66
N ASP A 266 5.84 -2.16 10.24
CA ASP A 266 5.11 -1.15 11.02
C ASP A 266 3.75 -1.74 11.49
N PRO A 267 3.12 -1.19 12.54
CA PRO A 267 1.94 -1.78 13.19
C PRO A 267 0.65 -1.63 12.36
N TYR A 268 0.65 -2.08 11.09
CA TYR A 268 -0.46 -2.04 10.16
C TYR A 268 -1.59 -2.99 10.56
N PHE A 269 -1.24 -4.22 10.91
CA PHE A 269 -2.20 -5.29 11.14
C PHE A 269 -2.80 -5.22 12.55
N PRO A 270 -4.09 -5.55 12.73
CA PRO A 270 -4.69 -5.60 14.06
C PRO A 270 -3.94 -6.57 14.98
N PHE A 271 -3.84 -6.24 16.28
CA PHE A 271 -3.23 -7.14 17.26
C PHE A 271 -3.83 -8.54 17.18
N ALA A 272 -2.97 -9.55 17.02
CA ALA A 272 -3.34 -10.95 16.85
C ALA A 272 -3.84 -11.62 18.15
N ARG A 273 -4.83 -11.00 18.80
CA ARG A 273 -5.49 -11.51 20.00
C ARG A 273 -6.79 -12.19 19.60
N ALA A 274 -7.04 -13.39 20.14
CA ALA A 274 -8.29 -14.10 19.88
C ALA A 274 -9.54 -13.33 20.33
N SER A 275 -9.41 -12.42 21.31
CA SER A 275 -10.47 -11.54 21.79
C SER A 275 -10.63 -10.25 20.97
N ASN A 276 -9.73 -9.95 20.03
CA ASN A 276 -9.80 -8.74 19.22
C ASN A 276 -10.73 -8.95 18.02
N PRO A 277 -11.89 -8.28 17.95
CA PRO A 277 -12.84 -8.49 16.87
C PRO A 277 -12.29 -8.07 15.49
N LEU A 278 -11.38 -7.09 15.43
CA LEU A 278 -10.73 -6.71 14.17
C LEU A 278 -9.77 -7.79 13.68
N PHE A 279 -9.09 -8.49 14.59
CA PHE A 279 -8.24 -9.61 14.19
C PHE A 279 -9.08 -10.81 13.71
N SER A 280 -10.25 -11.05 14.29
CA SER A 280 -11.19 -12.06 13.78
C SER A 280 -11.60 -11.78 12.33
N GLU A 281 -11.83 -10.50 11.99
CA GLU A 281 -12.17 -10.08 10.63
C GLU A 281 -10.99 -10.18 9.67
N PHE A 282 -9.80 -9.76 10.10
CA PHE A 282 -8.56 -10.00 9.38
C PHE A 282 -8.36 -11.49 9.06
N ARG A 283 -8.51 -12.35 10.07
CA ARG A 283 -8.41 -13.80 9.91
C ARG A 283 -9.41 -14.32 8.89
N ARG A 284 -10.66 -13.85 8.94
CA ARG A 284 -11.70 -14.24 7.98
C ARG A 284 -11.30 -13.94 6.53
N GLY A 285 -10.82 -12.73 6.24
CA GLY A 285 -10.34 -12.37 4.90
C GLY A 285 -9.15 -13.22 4.45
N TYR A 286 -8.22 -13.53 5.36
CA TYR A 286 -7.08 -14.41 5.06
C TYR A 286 -7.53 -15.84 4.72
N GLU A 287 -8.46 -16.38 5.51
CA GLU A 287 -9.01 -17.74 5.34
C GLU A 287 -9.84 -17.89 4.07
N GLU A 288 -10.50 -16.84 3.59
CA GLU A 288 -11.19 -16.85 2.30
C GLU A 288 -10.25 -17.18 1.15
N ILE A 289 -9.03 -16.63 1.17
CA ILE A 289 -8.02 -16.96 0.16
C ILE A 289 -7.53 -18.39 0.31
N LEU A 290 -7.35 -18.86 1.54
CA LEU A 290 -6.97 -20.24 1.82
C LEU A 290 -8.04 -21.25 1.38
N SER A 291 -9.32 -20.90 1.45
CA SER A 291 -10.43 -21.82 1.15
C SER A 291 -10.36 -22.44 -0.25
N ALA A 292 -9.79 -21.71 -1.22
CA ALA A 292 -9.59 -22.14 -2.59
C ALA A 292 -8.29 -22.94 -2.83
N GLN A 293 -7.47 -23.13 -1.79
CA GLN A 293 -6.16 -23.80 -1.88
C GLN A 293 -6.24 -25.29 -1.52
N THR A 294 -5.15 -26.02 -1.79
CA THR A 294 -5.01 -27.43 -1.40
C THR A 294 -5.12 -27.61 0.12
N SER A 295 -5.43 -28.82 0.60
CA SER A 295 -5.46 -29.11 2.04
C SER A 295 -4.13 -28.82 2.74
N HIS A 296 -3.01 -29.08 2.05
CA HIS A 296 -1.66 -28.80 2.54
C HIS A 296 -1.41 -27.30 2.74
N ILE A 297 -1.67 -26.48 1.72
CA ILE A 297 -1.53 -25.02 1.81
C ILE A 297 -2.48 -24.46 2.88
N ARG A 298 -3.71 -24.97 2.98
CA ARG A 298 -4.65 -24.57 4.03
C ARG A 298 -4.12 -24.83 5.43
N ALA A 299 -3.54 -26.01 5.68
CA ALA A 299 -2.95 -26.33 6.97
C ALA A 299 -1.81 -25.37 7.31
N ARG A 300 -0.91 -25.11 6.35
CA ARG A 300 0.20 -24.15 6.50
C ARG A 300 -0.27 -22.72 6.78
N GLY A 301 -1.33 -22.27 6.12
CA GLY A 301 -1.94 -20.98 6.39
C GLY A 301 -2.60 -20.88 7.77
N GLN A 302 -3.17 -22.00 8.27
CA GLN A 302 -3.68 -22.06 9.65
C GLN A 302 -2.54 -22.04 10.66
N ASP A 303 -1.43 -22.74 10.40
CA ASP A 303 -0.24 -22.71 11.25
C ASP A 303 0.31 -21.28 11.38
N PHE A 304 0.34 -20.52 10.29
CA PHE A 304 0.71 -19.10 10.30
C PHE A 304 -0.18 -18.29 11.26
N LEU A 305 -1.51 -18.40 11.12
CA LEU A 305 -2.46 -17.66 11.97
C LEU A 305 -2.31 -18.04 13.45
N GLN A 306 -2.08 -19.33 13.76
CA GLN A 306 -1.82 -19.77 15.12
C GLN A 306 -0.50 -19.23 15.68
N LYS A 307 0.57 -19.21 14.86
CA LYS A 307 1.85 -18.60 15.26
C LYS A 307 1.72 -17.10 15.54
N LEU A 308 0.93 -16.35 14.76
CA LEU A 308 0.66 -14.94 15.06
C LEU A 308 0.04 -14.76 16.45
N ILE A 309 -0.94 -15.58 16.81
CA ILE A 309 -1.61 -15.53 18.12
C ILE A 309 -0.62 -15.87 19.25
N ALA A 310 0.19 -16.91 19.06
CA ALA A 310 1.19 -17.32 20.06
C ALA A 310 2.21 -16.20 20.31
N VAL A 311 2.82 -15.65 19.24
CA VAL A 311 3.80 -14.57 19.36
C VAL A 311 3.18 -13.31 19.97
N GLN A 312 1.95 -12.95 19.62
CA GLN A 312 1.26 -11.81 20.24
C GLN A 312 1.01 -12.05 21.73
N THR A 313 0.63 -13.27 22.11
CA THR A 313 0.42 -13.63 23.52
C THR A 313 1.71 -13.47 24.33
N ASP A 314 2.84 -13.94 23.80
CA ASP A 314 4.15 -13.81 24.45
C ASP A 314 4.58 -12.34 24.60
N ARG A 315 4.33 -11.52 23.57
CA ARG A 315 4.57 -10.06 23.61
C ARG A 315 3.70 -9.37 24.66
N ASP A 316 2.42 -9.72 24.74
CA ASP A 316 1.49 -9.16 25.73
C ASP A 316 1.86 -9.54 27.16
N GLN A 317 2.42 -10.74 27.37
CA GLN A 317 2.93 -11.17 28.68
C GLN A 317 4.21 -10.41 29.04
N SER A 318 5.14 -10.28 28.08
CA SER A 318 6.41 -9.58 28.28
C SER A 318 6.23 -8.09 28.59
N ALA A 319 5.20 -7.45 28.04
CA ALA A 319 4.91 -6.03 28.29
C ALA A 319 4.29 -5.74 29.67
N LYS A 320 3.89 -6.77 30.43
CA LYS A 320 3.33 -6.62 31.79
C LYS A 320 4.40 -6.62 32.89
N TYR A 321 5.64 -6.92 32.55
CA TYR A 321 6.81 -6.96 33.43
C TYR A 321 7.83 -5.89 33.02
#